data_AF-A0A951BT59-F1
#
_entry.id   AF-A0A951BT59-F1
#
_cell.length_a   1.000
_cell.length_b   1.000
_cell.length_c   1.000
_cell.angle_alpha   90.00
_cell.angle_beta   90.00
_cell.angle_gamma   90.00
#
_symmetry.space_group_name_H-M   'P 1'
#
loop_
_entity.id
_entity.type
_entity.pdbx_description
1 polymer ?
#
loop_
_entity_poly.entity_id
_entity_poly.type
_entity_poly.pdbx_seq_one_letter_code
_entity_poly.pdbx_strand_id
1 'polypeptide(L)'
;MNAADVSAARTAAVGATIERIRSLEQAAIRESGRITRAALDRIKQEMLALAAQEQLFPSSEFPPPPAGEKGSRRYLLREDPDNRLALYMNALNPGNETRPHDHTTWAVVVAVQGQELNRVYRRTDPGGREGEARLQLDREVMVEPGRGIALMPEDIHSIHTTGTVPTRHLHMYGLALERLDDRVGYDLQAGTVQPYNQAFMKPNATR
;
A
#
# COMPACT_ATOMS: atom_id res chain seq x y z
N MET A 1 -1.36 26.50 12.65
CA MET A 1 -0.25 26.29 11.69
C MET A 1 -0.74 26.68 10.32
N ASN A 2 0.06 27.45 9.58
CA ASN A 2 -0.24 27.74 8.17
C ASN A 2 0.12 26.52 7.29
N ALA A 3 -0.21 26.54 5.99
CA ALA A 3 0.06 25.41 5.10
C ALA A 3 1.56 25.08 4.95
N ALA A 4 2.44 26.10 4.98
CA ALA A 4 3.88 25.89 4.93
C ALA A 4 4.39 25.17 6.20
N ASP A 5 3.88 25.53 7.37
CA ASP A 5 4.21 24.87 8.64
C ASP A 5 3.76 23.40 8.62
N VAL A 6 2.55 23.11 8.11
CA VAL A 6 2.03 21.74 7.98
C VAL A 6 2.88 20.91 7.04
N SER A 7 3.28 21.46 5.89
CA SER A 7 4.13 20.77 4.92
C SER A 7 5.53 20.46 5.48
N ALA A 8 6.13 21.42 6.20
CA ALA A 8 7.43 21.22 6.86
C ALA A 8 7.33 20.17 7.98
N ALA A 9 6.30 20.25 8.83
CA ALA A 9 6.04 19.28 9.89
C ALA A 9 5.80 17.87 9.33
N ARG A 10 5.02 17.75 8.25
CA ARG A 10 4.81 16.48 7.53
C ARG A 10 6.13 15.93 7.01
N THR A 11 6.94 16.75 6.36
CA THR A 11 8.25 16.33 5.82
C THR A 11 9.16 15.78 6.92
N ALA A 12 9.20 16.45 8.07
CA ALA A 12 9.97 16.00 9.23
C ALA A 12 9.42 14.68 9.81
N ALA A 13 8.10 14.57 10.01
CA ALA A 13 7.47 13.37 10.56
C ALA A 13 7.62 12.16 9.63
N VAL A 14 7.44 12.34 8.33
CA VAL A 14 7.68 11.31 7.30
C VAL A 14 9.14 10.88 7.30
N GLY A 15 10.08 11.83 7.30
CA GLY A 15 11.52 11.53 7.32
C GLY A 15 11.91 10.71 8.56
N ALA A 16 11.51 11.16 9.75
CA ALA A 16 11.80 10.44 10.99
C ALA A 16 11.18 9.03 11.02
N THR A 17 9.98 8.87 10.48
CA THR A 17 9.31 7.56 10.38
C THR A 17 10.07 6.63 9.44
N ILE A 18 10.49 7.11 8.27
CA ILE A 18 11.26 6.31 7.31
C ILE A 18 12.62 5.88 7.88
N GLU A 19 13.30 6.72 8.65
CA GLU A 19 14.55 6.32 9.34
C GLU A 19 14.33 5.15 10.32
N ARG A 20 13.23 5.17 11.08
CA ARG A 20 12.87 4.06 11.98
C ARG A 20 12.51 2.80 11.20
N ILE A 21 11.74 2.92 10.12
CA ILE A 21 11.40 1.82 9.21
C ILE A 21 12.66 1.20 8.60
N ARG A 22 13.59 2.02 8.10
CA ARG A 22 14.87 1.58 7.53
C ARG A 22 15.68 0.79 8.55
N SER A 23 15.74 1.28 9.79
CA SER A 23 16.44 0.61 10.88
C SER A 23 15.84 -0.78 11.18
N LEU A 24 14.51 -0.89 11.21
CA LEU A 24 13.79 -2.15 11.42
C LEU A 24 14.02 -3.14 10.27
N GLU A 25 13.94 -2.67 9.02
CA GLU A 25 14.21 -3.48 7.84
C GLU A 25 15.66 -4.02 7.86
N GLN A 26 16.64 -3.14 8.05
CA GLN A 26 18.05 -3.53 8.07
C GLN A 26 18.39 -4.49 9.20
N ALA A 27 17.80 -4.31 10.38
CA ALA A 27 17.97 -5.23 11.50
C ALA A 27 17.43 -6.63 11.16
N ALA A 28 16.23 -6.71 10.59
CA ALA A 28 15.62 -7.98 10.19
C ALA A 28 16.44 -8.69 9.11
N ILE A 29 16.91 -7.94 8.10
CA ILE A 29 17.75 -8.49 7.03
C ILE A 29 19.09 -8.97 7.58
N ARG A 30 19.72 -8.24 8.50
CA ARG A 30 20.98 -8.66 9.12
C ARG A 30 20.84 -9.95 9.91
N GLU A 31 19.73 -10.13 10.62
CA GLU A 31 19.49 -11.29 11.48
C GLU A 31 18.99 -12.51 10.71
N SER A 32 18.07 -12.31 9.76
CA SER A 32 17.33 -13.39 9.08
C SER A 32 17.64 -13.53 7.58
N GLY A 33 18.52 -12.67 7.03
CA GLY A 33 18.83 -12.60 5.60
C GLY A 33 17.74 -11.96 4.73
N ARG A 34 16.58 -11.61 5.30
CA ARG A 34 15.42 -11.04 4.60
C ARG A 34 14.48 -10.31 5.56
N ILE A 35 13.54 -9.54 5.03
CA ILE A 35 12.44 -9.00 5.81
C ILE A 35 11.58 -10.13 6.40
N THR A 36 11.06 -9.94 7.60
CA THR A 36 10.21 -10.91 8.30
C THR A 36 8.84 -10.32 8.61
N ARG A 37 7.83 -11.17 8.78
CA ARG A 37 6.48 -10.73 9.20
C ARG A 37 6.51 -9.96 10.53
N ALA A 38 7.33 -10.40 11.48
CA ALA A 38 7.51 -9.71 12.76
C ALA A 38 8.10 -8.30 12.59
N ALA A 39 9.06 -8.12 11.68
CA ALA A 39 9.60 -6.81 11.36
C ALA A 39 8.54 -5.92 10.66
N LEU A 40 7.76 -6.48 9.73
CA LEU A 40 6.67 -5.76 9.10
C LEU A 40 5.58 -5.34 10.09
N ASP A 41 5.28 -6.17 11.08
CA ASP A 41 4.33 -5.80 12.14
C ASP A 41 4.83 -4.60 12.96
N ARG A 42 6.16 -4.48 13.19
CA ARG A 42 6.76 -3.30 13.82
C ARG A 42 6.73 -2.08 12.91
N ILE A 43 7.05 -2.24 11.62
CA ILE A 43 6.94 -1.18 10.60
C ILE A 43 5.49 -0.68 10.50
N LYS A 44 4.51 -1.57 10.61
CA LYS A 44 3.08 -1.21 10.68
C LYS A 44 2.75 -0.36 11.89
N GLN A 45 3.35 -0.58 13.06
CA GLN A 45 3.15 0.30 14.21
C GLN A 45 3.70 1.71 13.95
N GLU A 46 4.87 1.84 13.32
CA GLU A 46 5.43 3.13 12.93
C GLU A 46 4.53 3.88 11.94
N MET A 47 3.99 3.15 10.97
CA MET A 47 3.05 3.69 9.99
C MET A 47 1.73 4.12 10.65
N LEU A 48 1.19 3.33 11.59
CA LEU A 48 -0.02 3.70 12.34
C LEU A 48 0.19 4.98 13.16
N ALA A 49 1.35 5.13 13.81
CA ALA A 49 1.70 6.33 14.56
C ALA A 49 1.85 7.58 13.65
N LEU A 50 2.35 7.41 12.43
CA LEU A 50 2.37 8.47 11.43
C LEU A 50 0.95 8.83 10.97
N ALA A 51 0.12 7.83 10.66
CA ALA A 51 -1.24 8.03 10.17
C ALA A 51 -2.16 8.71 11.19
N ALA A 52 -1.94 8.48 12.48
CA ALA A 52 -2.66 9.12 13.58
C ALA A 52 -2.44 10.65 13.65
N GLN A 53 -1.43 11.19 12.96
CA GLN A 53 -1.18 12.62 12.84
C GLN A 53 -1.97 13.19 11.65
N GLU A 54 -3.30 13.01 11.66
CA GLU A 54 -4.19 13.34 10.54
C GLU A 54 -4.04 14.77 10.01
N GLN A 55 -3.74 15.73 10.89
CA GLN A 55 -3.52 17.14 10.57
C GLN A 55 -2.34 17.36 9.59
N LEU A 56 -1.41 16.40 9.48
CA LEU A 56 -0.30 16.47 8.53
C LEU A 56 -0.72 16.12 7.11
N PHE A 57 -1.90 15.52 6.93
CA PHE A 57 -2.39 14.99 5.66
C PHE A 57 -3.75 15.57 5.27
N PRO A 58 -3.85 16.91 5.14
CA PRO A 58 -5.13 17.56 4.86
C PRO A 58 -5.66 17.15 3.48
N SER A 59 -6.97 16.93 3.39
CA SER A 59 -7.64 16.56 2.14
C SER A 59 -7.53 17.63 1.06
N SER A 60 -7.24 18.88 1.42
CA SER A 60 -7.00 19.97 0.47
C SER A 60 -5.71 19.79 -0.35
N GLU A 61 -4.72 19.10 0.20
CA GLU A 61 -3.46 18.80 -0.50
C GLU A 61 -3.46 17.41 -1.14
N PHE A 62 -4.20 16.47 -0.55
CA PHE A 62 -4.36 15.10 -1.05
C PHE A 62 -5.82 14.77 -1.38
N PRO A 63 -6.48 15.53 -2.26
CA PRO A 63 -7.89 15.29 -2.57
C PRO A 63 -8.05 13.96 -3.34
N PRO A 64 -9.12 13.19 -3.11
CA PRO A 64 -9.49 12.11 -4.02
C PRO A 64 -9.83 12.68 -5.41
N PRO A 65 -10.07 11.83 -6.43
CA PRO A 65 -10.69 12.28 -7.68
C PRO A 65 -12.00 13.05 -7.43
N PRO A 66 -12.47 13.88 -8.39
CA PRO A 66 -13.73 14.61 -8.26
C PRO A 66 -14.90 13.73 -7.83
N ALA A 67 -15.83 14.28 -7.05
CA ALA A 67 -16.97 13.54 -6.51
C ALA A 67 -17.81 12.94 -7.65
N GLY A 68 -18.19 11.67 -7.52
CA GLY A 68 -18.93 10.92 -8.54
C GLY A 68 -18.06 10.20 -9.56
N GLU A 69 -16.76 10.48 -9.63
CA GLU A 69 -15.83 9.74 -10.48
C GLU A 69 -15.27 8.51 -9.74
N LYS A 70 -15.20 7.36 -10.42
CA LYS A 70 -14.40 6.22 -9.94
C LYS A 70 -12.91 6.49 -10.12
N GLY A 71 -12.10 5.85 -9.30
CA GLY A 71 -10.63 5.88 -9.43
C GLY A 71 -9.91 6.31 -8.16
N SER A 72 -8.60 6.50 -8.33
CA SER A 72 -7.63 6.77 -7.28
C SER A 72 -6.67 7.88 -7.71
N ARG A 73 -6.21 8.69 -6.76
CA ARG A 73 -5.00 9.52 -6.90
C ARG A 73 -3.92 8.99 -5.97
N ARG A 74 -2.70 8.83 -6.51
CA ARG A 74 -1.52 8.43 -5.76
C ARG A 74 -0.53 9.58 -5.70
N TYR A 75 -0.14 9.96 -4.50
CA TYR A 75 0.79 11.06 -4.23
C TYR A 75 2.06 10.48 -3.61
N LEU A 76 3.21 10.64 -4.27
CA LEU A 76 4.49 10.23 -3.70
C LEU A 76 4.89 11.24 -2.62
N LEU A 77 5.05 10.78 -1.39
CA LEU A 77 5.45 11.63 -0.25
C LEU A 77 6.96 11.61 -0.03
N ARG A 78 7.57 10.43 -0.17
CA ARG A 78 9.02 10.23 0.00
C ARG A 78 9.45 8.94 -0.69
N GLU A 79 10.68 8.95 -1.18
CA GLU A 79 11.37 7.82 -1.80
C GLU A 79 12.86 7.96 -1.50
N ASP A 80 13.57 6.86 -1.27
CA ASP A 80 15.03 6.87 -1.17
C ASP A 80 15.68 6.95 -2.58
N PRO A 81 16.93 7.44 -2.72
CA PRO A 81 17.58 7.64 -4.03
C PRO A 81 17.71 6.37 -4.90
N ASP A 82 17.72 5.20 -4.27
CA ASP A 82 17.76 3.88 -4.94
C ASP A 82 16.35 3.31 -5.19
N ASN A 83 15.32 4.16 -5.12
CA ASN A 83 13.91 3.82 -5.22
C ASN A 83 13.39 2.89 -4.11
N ARG A 84 14.21 2.54 -3.11
CA ARG A 84 13.73 1.80 -1.93
C ARG A 84 12.89 2.70 -1.05
N LEU A 85 12.14 2.06 -0.14
CA LEU A 85 11.37 2.75 0.90
C LEU A 85 10.53 3.91 0.35
N ALA A 86 9.51 3.56 -0.44
CA ALA A 86 8.62 4.53 -1.07
C ALA A 86 7.32 4.65 -0.29
N LEU A 87 7.02 5.86 0.18
CA LEU A 87 5.80 6.20 0.89
C LEU A 87 4.87 7.00 -0.01
N TYR A 88 3.63 6.52 -0.13
CA TYR A 88 2.58 7.18 -0.89
C TYR A 88 1.37 7.51 -0.02
N MET A 89 0.69 8.60 -0.35
CA MET A 89 -0.70 8.82 0.04
C MET A 89 -1.61 8.41 -1.13
N ASN A 90 -2.52 7.48 -0.88
CA ASN A 90 -3.51 7.02 -1.83
C ASN A 90 -4.90 7.55 -1.44
N ALA A 91 -5.51 8.34 -2.32
CA ALA A 91 -6.85 8.88 -2.14
C ALA A 91 -7.82 8.24 -3.14
N LEU A 92 -8.80 7.47 -2.68
CA LEU A 92 -9.73 6.71 -3.52
C LEU A 92 -11.17 7.12 -3.24
N ASN A 93 -11.98 7.27 -4.28
CA ASN A 93 -13.42 7.41 -4.11
C ASN A 93 -14.08 6.05 -3.76
N PRO A 94 -15.31 6.07 -3.24
CA PRO A 94 -16.16 4.89 -3.14
C PRO A 94 -16.31 4.11 -4.46
N GLY A 95 -16.44 2.79 -4.35
CA GLY A 95 -16.74 1.90 -5.47
C GLY A 95 -15.54 1.49 -6.31
N ASN A 96 -14.33 1.56 -5.75
CA ASN A 96 -13.13 0.98 -6.36
C ASN A 96 -12.86 -0.42 -5.81
N GLU A 97 -12.38 -1.28 -6.68
CA GLU A 97 -11.83 -2.59 -6.34
C GLU A 97 -10.61 -2.86 -7.22
N THR A 98 -9.66 -3.63 -6.71
CA THR A 98 -8.53 -4.13 -7.50
C THR A 98 -8.67 -5.62 -7.76
N ARG A 99 -8.06 -6.09 -8.86
CA ARG A 99 -7.82 -7.52 -9.01
C ARG A 99 -6.89 -7.99 -7.90
N PRO A 100 -7.04 -9.23 -7.39
CA PRO A 100 -6.04 -9.80 -6.50
C PRO A 100 -4.66 -9.72 -7.15
N HIS A 101 -3.65 -9.34 -6.38
CA HIS A 101 -2.30 -9.15 -6.87
C HIS A 101 -1.27 -9.29 -5.74
N ASP A 102 -0.03 -9.54 -6.14
CA ASP A 102 1.13 -9.52 -5.26
C ASP A 102 1.90 -8.18 -5.34
N HIS A 103 3.05 -8.14 -4.68
CA HIS A 103 3.83 -6.91 -4.55
C HIS A 103 5.29 -7.04 -4.99
N THR A 104 5.87 -8.25 -5.03
CA THR A 104 7.30 -8.52 -5.29
C THR A 104 8.29 -7.81 -4.36
N THR A 105 7.78 -6.99 -3.46
CA THR A 105 8.42 -6.33 -2.32
C THR A 105 7.42 -6.31 -1.16
N TRP A 106 7.86 -6.05 0.06
CA TRP A 106 6.92 -5.93 1.17
C TRP A 106 6.09 -4.65 1.07
N ALA A 107 4.88 -4.68 1.64
CA ALA A 107 3.98 -3.52 1.69
C ALA A 107 3.32 -3.39 3.08
N VAL A 108 3.09 -2.15 3.50
CA VAL A 108 2.31 -1.82 4.70
C VAL A 108 1.30 -0.72 4.35
N VAL A 109 0.04 -0.96 4.70
CA VAL A 109 -1.07 -0.05 4.42
C VAL A 109 -1.79 0.31 5.71
N VAL A 110 -1.95 1.61 5.95
CA VAL A 110 -2.65 2.19 7.13
C VAL A 110 -3.54 3.34 6.68
N ALA A 111 -4.64 3.59 7.39
CA ALA A 111 -5.56 4.66 7.03
C ALA A 111 -5.27 5.94 7.82
N VAL A 112 -5.27 7.08 7.12
CA VAL A 112 -5.51 8.39 7.73
C VAL A 112 -7.02 8.66 7.82
N GLN A 113 -7.77 8.30 6.77
CA GLN A 113 -9.23 8.44 6.75
C GLN A 113 -9.88 7.33 5.93
N GLY A 114 -11.09 6.92 6.34
CA GLY A 114 -11.95 6.03 5.58
C GLY A 114 -11.69 4.56 5.89
N GLN A 115 -12.32 3.69 5.10
CA GLN A 115 -12.30 2.25 5.29
C GLN A 115 -12.03 1.56 3.95
N GLU A 116 -11.08 0.63 3.93
CA GLU A 116 -10.75 -0.22 2.78
C GLU A 116 -10.70 -1.68 3.22
N LEU A 117 -11.59 -2.48 2.65
CA LEU A 117 -11.58 -3.92 2.89
C LEU A 117 -10.49 -4.56 2.04
N ASN A 118 -9.54 -5.18 2.72
CA ASN A 118 -8.48 -5.97 2.11
C ASN A 118 -8.85 -7.45 2.18
N ARG A 119 -9.09 -8.07 1.02
CA ARG A 119 -9.26 -9.52 0.91
C ARG A 119 -7.91 -10.16 0.63
N VAL A 120 -7.46 -11.04 1.51
CA VAL A 120 -6.18 -11.75 1.39
C VAL A 120 -6.44 -13.16 0.88
N TYR A 121 -5.64 -13.63 -0.05
CA TYR A 121 -5.82 -14.90 -0.72
C TYR A 121 -4.62 -15.83 -0.49
N ARG A 122 -4.90 -17.13 -0.50
CA ARG A 122 -3.88 -18.18 -0.59
C ARG A 122 -3.95 -18.85 -1.94
N ARG A 123 -2.79 -19.10 -2.53
CA ARG A 123 -2.68 -19.93 -3.72
C ARG A 123 -2.90 -21.41 -3.35
N THR A 124 -3.67 -22.13 -4.16
CA THR A 124 -4.09 -23.52 -3.90
C THR A 124 -3.55 -24.53 -4.91
N ASP A 125 -2.75 -24.07 -5.86
CA ASP A 125 -2.15 -24.84 -6.95
C ASP A 125 -0.60 -24.69 -6.99
N PRO A 126 0.12 -25.08 -5.93
CA PRO A 126 1.59 -25.06 -5.95
C PRO A 126 2.12 -25.96 -7.09
N GLY A 127 3.02 -25.43 -7.92
CA GLY A 127 3.55 -26.14 -9.10
C GLY A 127 2.58 -26.20 -10.29
N GLY A 128 1.54 -25.37 -10.30
CA GLY A 128 0.59 -25.23 -11.42
C GLY A 128 1.25 -24.78 -12.73
N ARG A 129 0.48 -24.85 -13.82
CA ARG A 129 0.93 -24.43 -15.16
C ARG A 129 1.25 -22.93 -15.17
N GLU A 130 2.29 -22.57 -15.91
CA GLU A 130 2.62 -21.17 -16.18
C GLU A 130 1.41 -20.45 -16.79
N GLY A 131 1.12 -19.24 -16.32
CA GLY A 131 -0.05 -18.47 -16.76
C GLY A 131 -1.35 -18.81 -16.04
N GLU A 132 -1.42 -19.88 -15.24
CA GLU A 132 -2.59 -20.29 -14.46
C GLU A 132 -2.38 -20.09 -12.96
N ALA A 133 -3.47 -19.81 -12.23
CA ALA A 133 -3.47 -19.75 -10.77
C ALA A 133 -4.88 -19.99 -10.20
N ARG A 134 -4.94 -20.72 -9.07
CA ARG A 134 -6.18 -20.90 -8.30
C ARG A 134 -6.02 -20.29 -6.91
N LEU A 135 -6.83 -19.28 -6.63
CA LEU A 135 -6.83 -18.61 -5.34
C LEU A 135 -8.07 -18.97 -4.52
N GLN A 136 -7.87 -19.06 -3.21
CA GLN A 136 -8.97 -19.09 -2.24
C GLN A 136 -8.83 -17.89 -1.31
N LEU A 137 -9.97 -17.26 -0.98
CA LEU A 137 -10.02 -16.25 0.08
C LEU A 137 -9.57 -16.89 1.40
N ASP A 138 -8.52 -16.33 1.99
CA ASP A 138 -7.96 -16.77 3.27
C ASP A 138 -8.59 -15.99 4.42
N ARG A 139 -8.58 -14.65 4.32
CA ARG A 139 -9.13 -13.77 5.35
C ARG A 139 -9.46 -12.39 4.78
N GLU A 140 -10.25 -11.65 5.54
CA GLU A 140 -10.55 -10.25 5.27
C GLU A 140 -10.00 -9.35 6.40
N VAL A 141 -9.46 -8.19 6.03
CA VAL A 141 -8.92 -7.20 6.97
C VAL A 141 -9.50 -5.84 6.59
N MET A 142 -10.24 -5.22 7.50
CA MET A 142 -10.61 -3.82 7.34
C MET A 142 -9.41 -2.95 7.70
N VAL A 143 -8.97 -2.10 6.78
CA VAL A 143 -7.99 -1.04 7.03
C VAL A 143 -8.75 0.26 7.26
N GLU A 144 -8.55 0.85 8.42
CA GLU A 144 -9.27 2.05 8.91
C GLU A 144 -8.40 2.74 9.98
N PRO A 145 -8.70 3.99 10.41
CA PRO A 145 -7.86 4.68 11.39
C PRO A 145 -7.60 3.81 12.63
N GLY A 146 -6.33 3.61 12.96
CA GLY A 146 -5.88 2.73 14.06
C GLY A 146 -5.71 1.25 13.69
N ARG A 147 -6.08 0.81 12.49
CA ARG A 147 -5.93 -0.58 12.02
C ARG A 147 -5.32 -0.64 10.62
N GLY A 148 -4.22 -1.36 10.49
CA GLY A 148 -3.49 -1.54 9.22
C GLY A 148 -3.25 -2.99 8.86
N ILE A 149 -2.69 -3.21 7.67
CA ILE A 149 -2.25 -4.50 7.16
C ILE A 149 -0.78 -4.44 6.74
N ALA A 150 -0.07 -5.55 6.95
CA ALA A 150 1.30 -5.77 6.50
C ALA A 150 1.33 -7.00 5.59
N LEU A 151 2.05 -6.90 4.47
CA LEU A 151 2.06 -7.86 3.38
C LEU A 151 3.51 -8.18 3.01
N MET A 152 3.84 -9.47 2.98
CA MET A 152 5.09 -9.98 2.42
C MET A 152 5.09 -9.84 0.89
N PRO A 153 6.26 -9.90 0.22
CA PRO A 153 6.36 -9.84 -1.24
C PRO A 153 5.38 -10.75 -1.99
N GLU A 154 5.20 -11.97 -1.48
CA GLU A 154 4.36 -13.03 -2.02
C GLU A 154 2.90 -13.01 -1.53
N ASP A 155 2.54 -12.14 -0.58
CA ASP A 155 1.16 -12.06 -0.10
C ASP A 155 0.25 -11.47 -1.18
N ILE A 156 -0.85 -12.17 -1.45
CA ILE A 156 -1.81 -11.81 -2.49
C ILE A 156 -3.01 -11.14 -1.83
N HIS A 157 -3.38 -9.94 -2.28
CA HIS A 157 -4.58 -9.27 -1.81
C HIS A 157 -5.32 -8.50 -2.90
N SER A 158 -6.56 -8.11 -2.61
CA SER A 158 -7.31 -7.11 -3.36
C SER A 158 -7.89 -6.09 -2.38
N ILE A 159 -7.97 -4.83 -2.81
CA ILE A 159 -8.56 -3.75 -2.03
C ILE A 159 -9.97 -3.45 -2.53
N HIS A 160 -10.86 -3.05 -1.62
CA HIS A 160 -12.26 -2.76 -1.89
C HIS A 160 -12.69 -1.54 -1.06
N THR A 161 -12.99 -0.42 -1.71
CA THR A 161 -13.47 0.81 -1.06
C THR A 161 -14.98 0.97 -1.22
N THR A 162 -15.75 0.06 -0.62
CA THR A 162 -17.22 -0.03 -0.81
C THR A 162 -18.03 0.88 0.13
N GLY A 163 -17.37 1.70 0.96
CA GLY A 163 -18.02 2.66 1.85
C GLY A 163 -18.67 3.83 1.10
N THR A 164 -19.21 4.80 1.84
CA THR A 164 -19.89 5.98 1.27
C THR A 164 -19.01 7.23 1.20
N VAL A 165 -17.80 7.18 1.76
CA VAL A 165 -16.85 8.29 1.79
C VAL A 165 -15.51 7.90 1.17
N PRO A 166 -14.75 8.85 0.58
CA PRO A 166 -13.42 8.59 0.08
C PRO A 166 -12.45 8.10 1.17
N THR A 167 -11.49 7.27 0.77
CA THR A 167 -10.38 6.83 1.63
C THR A 167 -9.14 7.66 1.35
N ARG A 168 -8.29 7.86 2.38
CA ARG A 168 -6.94 8.43 2.28
C ARG A 168 -5.98 7.60 3.11
N HIS A 169 -5.24 6.72 2.44
CA HIS A 169 -4.40 5.70 3.08
C HIS A 169 -2.93 5.93 2.78
N LEU A 170 -2.07 5.70 3.76
CA LEU A 170 -0.62 5.68 3.57
C LEU A 170 -0.20 4.27 3.17
N HIS A 171 0.52 4.16 2.06
CA HIS A 171 1.08 2.92 1.55
C HIS A 171 2.60 3.03 1.55
N MET A 172 3.25 2.17 2.31
CA MET A 172 4.71 2.05 2.34
C MET A 172 5.15 0.78 1.64
N TYR A 173 6.10 0.89 0.72
CA TYR A 173 6.67 -0.24 0.00
C TYR A 173 8.19 -0.31 0.19
N GLY A 174 8.72 -1.53 0.24
CA GLY A 174 10.18 -1.75 0.27
C GLY A 174 10.90 -1.29 -1.01
N LEU A 175 10.16 -1.15 -2.11
CA LEU A 175 10.61 -0.65 -3.41
C LEU A 175 9.45 0.10 -4.08
N ALA A 176 9.75 1.24 -4.72
CA ALA A 176 8.75 2.10 -5.37
C ALA A 176 7.90 1.32 -6.38
N LEU A 177 6.59 1.57 -6.38
CA LEU A 177 5.62 0.87 -7.24
C LEU A 177 6.01 0.95 -8.72
N GLU A 178 6.61 2.07 -9.14
CA GLU A 178 7.06 2.33 -10.51
C GLU A 178 8.24 1.45 -10.95
N ARG A 179 8.86 0.70 -10.03
CA ARG A 179 9.96 -0.24 -10.29
C ARG A 179 9.57 -1.71 -10.15
N LEU A 180 8.31 -1.99 -9.83
CA LEU A 180 7.82 -3.35 -9.60
C LEU A 180 7.32 -3.97 -10.91
N ASP A 181 8.25 -4.26 -11.82
CA ASP A 181 7.92 -4.72 -13.18
C ASP A 181 7.31 -6.13 -13.21
N ASP A 182 7.60 -6.95 -12.18
CA ASP A 182 7.23 -8.36 -12.14
C ASP A 182 5.97 -8.68 -11.33
N ARG A 183 5.23 -7.65 -10.87
CA ARG A 183 3.97 -7.88 -10.14
C ARG A 183 2.96 -8.59 -11.00
N VAL A 184 2.25 -9.55 -10.42
CA VAL A 184 1.21 -10.31 -11.10
C VAL A 184 -0.17 -10.06 -10.49
N GLY A 185 -1.15 -9.97 -11.39
CA GLY A 185 -2.57 -9.92 -11.07
C GLY A 185 -3.24 -11.24 -11.41
N TYR A 186 -4.26 -11.59 -10.64
CA TYR A 186 -4.99 -12.85 -10.78
C TYR A 186 -6.41 -12.59 -11.23
N ASP A 187 -6.85 -13.29 -12.28
CA ASP A 187 -8.25 -13.37 -12.66
C ASP A 187 -8.90 -14.55 -11.95
N LEU A 188 -9.74 -14.29 -10.95
CA LEU A 188 -10.39 -15.35 -10.18
C LEU A 188 -11.38 -16.18 -11.03
N GLN A 189 -11.95 -15.60 -12.08
CA GLN A 189 -12.95 -16.27 -12.92
C GLN A 189 -12.27 -17.10 -14.00
N ALA A 190 -11.28 -16.51 -14.69
CA ALA A 190 -10.53 -17.21 -15.75
C ALA A 190 -9.47 -18.17 -15.18
N GLY A 191 -9.04 -17.97 -13.92
CA GLY A 191 -7.96 -18.76 -13.31
C GLY A 191 -6.59 -18.47 -13.90
N THR A 192 -6.38 -17.25 -14.41
CA THR A 192 -5.16 -16.83 -15.11
C THR A 192 -4.38 -15.76 -14.36
N VAL A 193 -3.09 -15.64 -14.70
CA VAL A 193 -2.22 -14.55 -14.21
C VAL A 193 -1.82 -13.61 -15.34
N GLN A 194 -1.60 -12.34 -15.01
CA GLN A 194 -1.11 -11.34 -15.96
C GLN A 194 -0.23 -10.28 -15.28
N PRO A 195 0.69 -9.60 -16.01
CA PRO A 195 1.47 -8.51 -15.45
C PRO A 195 0.58 -7.38 -14.91
N TYR A 196 0.62 -7.15 -13.59
CA TYR A 196 -0.32 -6.26 -12.91
C TYR A 196 -0.07 -4.79 -13.25
N ASN A 197 1.18 -4.35 -13.12
CA ASN A 197 1.51 -2.93 -13.33
C ASN A 197 1.25 -2.51 -14.78
N GLN A 198 1.60 -3.35 -15.76
CA GLN A 198 1.34 -3.06 -17.18
C GLN A 198 -0.16 -2.94 -17.49
N ALA A 199 -1.01 -3.73 -16.82
CA ALA A 199 -2.45 -3.74 -17.06
C ALA A 199 -3.22 -2.66 -16.29
N PHE A 200 -2.77 -2.29 -15.08
CA PHE A 200 -3.59 -1.50 -14.14
C PHE A 200 -2.92 -0.26 -13.55
N MET A 201 -1.60 -0.11 -13.66
CA MET A 201 -0.91 1.01 -13.03
C MET A 201 -1.13 2.31 -13.79
N LYS A 202 -1.58 3.33 -13.08
CA LYS A 202 -1.65 4.71 -13.56
C LYS A 202 -0.50 5.54 -12.99
N PRO A 203 -0.05 6.60 -13.69
CA PRO A 203 0.93 7.55 -13.16
C PRO A 203 0.46 8.21 -11.86
N ASN A 204 1.43 8.74 -11.08
CA ASN A 204 1.14 9.51 -9.88
C ASN A 204 0.41 10.82 -10.22
N ALA A 205 -0.38 11.33 -9.28
CA ALA A 205 -1.09 12.61 -9.42
C ALA A 205 -0.15 13.82 -9.45
N THR A 206 1.08 13.65 -8.97
CA THR A 206 2.14 14.67 -8.94
C THR A 206 3.36 14.12 -9.68
N ARG A 207 3.37 14.27 -10.99
CA ARG A 207 4.56 14.29 -11.85
C ARG A 207 4.36 15.37 -12.91
#